data_AF-A0A4U7CYB7-F1
#
_entry.id   AF-A0A4U7CYB7-F1
#
_cell.length_a   1.000
_cell.length_b   1.000
_cell.length_c   1.000
_cell.angle_alpha   90.00
_cell.angle_beta   90.00
_cell.angle_gamma   90.00
#
_symmetry.space_group_name_H-M   'P 1'
#
loop_
_entity.id
_entity.type
_entity.pdbx_description
1 polymer ?
#
loop_
_entity_poly.entity_id
_entity_poly.type
_entity_poly.pdbx_seq_one_letter_code
_entity_poly.pdbx_strand_id
1 'polypeptide(L)'
;MSGDNADHDSEAHEPAPAVTFGPLKRALREHRYPVTAAELIEQYGAATLEAETTTERLDSLLEGREETQFRDPAEVREAVLDALGYADDSPAPADEWTRLPR
;
A
#
# COMPACT_ATOMS: atom_id res chain seq x y z
N MET A 1 -45.96 14.89 16.10
CA MET A 1 -45.59 14.18 14.86
C MET A 1 -44.72 15.09 14.03
N SER A 2 -43.76 14.50 13.29
CA SER A 2 -42.80 15.12 12.36
C SER A 2 -41.63 15.83 13.03
N GLY A 3 -40.37 15.54 12.73
CA GLY A 3 -39.71 14.53 11.88
C GLY A 3 -38.24 14.56 12.34
N ASP A 4 -37.61 13.42 12.61
CA ASP A 4 -36.79 12.72 11.62
C ASP A 4 -36.07 13.68 10.68
N ASN A 5 -34.80 13.95 10.96
CA ASN A 5 -33.77 14.00 9.94
C ASN A 5 -32.43 13.69 10.60
N ALA A 6 -32.15 12.39 10.60
CA ALA A 6 -30.81 11.86 10.67
C ALA A 6 -30.07 12.29 9.38
N ASP A 7 -29.42 13.45 9.41
CA ASP A 7 -28.35 13.70 8.46
C ASP A 7 -27.09 13.08 9.05
N HIS A 8 -27.00 11.79 8.76
CA HIS A 8 -25.81 10.98 8.86
C HIS A 8 -24.86 11.51 7.78
N ASP A 9 -24.23 12.65 8.05
CA ASP A 9 -23.10 13.14 7.29
C ASP A 9 -21.88 12.28 7.69
N SER A 10 -21.97 11.00 7.34
CA SER A 10 -20.82 10.14 7.17
C SER A 10 -20.29 10.44 5.78
N GLU A 11 -19.81 11.68 5.58
CA GLU A 11 -18.74 11.91 4.61
C GLU A 11 -17.59 11.03 5.09
N ALA A 12 -17.60 9.78 4.64
CA ALA A 12 -16.46 8.89 4.68
C ALA A 12 -15.40 9.54 3.79
N HIS A 13 -14.74 10.57 4.31
CA HIS A 13 -13.38 10.88 3.94
C HIS A 13 -12.65 9.56 4.11
N GLU A 14 -12.39 8.90 2.98
CA GLU A 14 -11.49 7.76 2.95
C GLU A 14 -10.28 8.18 3.78
N PRO A 15 -9.99 7.50 4.90
CA PRO A 15 -8.90 7.91 5.77
C PRO A 15 -7.66 8.00 4.89
N ALA A 16 -6.92 9.09 5.03
CA ALA A 16 -5.68 9.27 4.30
C ALA A 16 -4.83 8.00 4.45
N PRO A 17 -4.22 7.50 3.36
CA PRO A 17 -3.49 6.24 3.42
C PRO A 17 -2.37 6.35 4.45
N ALA A 18 -2.29 5.37 5.35
CA ALA A 18 -1.27 5.31 6.41
C ALA A 18 0.17 5.38 5.87
N VAL A 19 0.37 4.96 4.61
CA VAL A 19 1.64 5.03 3.90
C VAL A 19 1.41 5.57 2.48
N THR A 20 2.20 6.58 2.12
CA THR A 20 2.26 7.17 0.79
C THR A 20 3.42 6.56 0.01
N PHE A 21 3.08 5.84 -1.06
CA PHE A 21 4.04 5.23 -1.98
C PHE A 21 4.42 6.15 -3.15
N GLY A 22 3.75 7.29 -3.31
CA GLY A 22 4.03 8.27 -4.37
C GLY A 22 4.15 7.62 -5.78
N PRO A 23 5.22 7.90 -6.55
CA PRO A 23 5.39 7.35 -7.90
C PRO A 23 5.62 5.83 -7.91
N LEU A 24 6.09 5.25 -6.80
CA LEU A 24 6.31 3.81 -6.68
C LEU A 24 4.99 3.03 -6.81
N LYS A 25 3.88 3.57 -6.29
CA LYS A 25 2.55 2.92 -6.42
C LYS A 25 2.22 2.60 -7.87
N ARG A 26 2.43 3.56 -8.78
CA ARG A 26 2.13 3.36 -10.20
C ARG A 26 3.10 2.36 -10.82
N ALA A 27 4.40 2.48 -10.51
CA ALA A 27 5.42 1.56 -11.02
C ALA A 27 5.15 0.10 -10.61
N LEU A 28 4.78 -0.14 -9.34
CA LEU A 28 4.38 -1.47 -8.86
C LEU A 28 3.14 -1.98 -9.59
N ARG A 29 2.13 -1.15 -9.81
CA ARG A 29 0.91 -1.55 -10.53
C ARG A 29 1.13 -1.92 -11.99
N GLU A 30 2.09 -1.26 -12.64
CA GLU A 30 2.46 -1.53 -14.03
C GLU A 30 3.52 -2.66 -14.13
N HIS A 31 4.03 -3.14 -12.99
CA HIS A 31 5.04 -4.18 -12.96
C HIS A 31 4.47 -5.54 -13.41
N ARG A 32 5.33 -6.41 -13.92
CA ARG A 32 4.93 -7.78 -14.25
C ARG A 32 5.09 -8.67 -13.04
N TYR A 33 4.00 -9.36 -12.71
CA TYR A 33 3.97 -10.36 -11.66
C TYR A 33 3.88 -11.78 -12.24
N PRO A 34 4.34 -12.81 -11.52
CA PRO A 34 4.96 -12.74 -10.19
C PRO A 34 6.38 -12.15 -10.21
N VAL A 35 6.79 -11.52 -9.10
CA VAL A 35 8.11 -10.90 -8.91
C VAL A 35 8.62 -11.16 -7.50
N THR A 36 9.93 -11.31 -7.33
CA THR A 36 10.55 -11.48 -6.01
C THR A 36 10.83 -10.13 -5.33
N ALA A 37 10.93 -10.14 -4.00
CA ALA A 37 11.38 -8.97 -3.25
C ALA A 37 12.77 -8.51 -3.71
N ALA A 38 13.70 -9.44 -3.99
CA ALA A 38 15.00 -9.12 -4.55
C ALA A 38 14.89 -8.29 -5.83
N GLU A 39 14.08 -8.73 -6.80
CA GLU A 39 13.88 -8.02 -8.07
C GLU A 39 13.23 -6.63 -7.89
N LEU A 40 12.34 -6.49 -6.90
CA LEU A 40 11.77 -5.19 -6.52
C LEU A 40 12.81 -4.27 -5.87
N ILE A 41 13.67 -4.81 -5.00
CA ILE A 41 14.77 -4.05 -4.38
C ILE A 41 15.78 -3.60 -5.44
N GLU A 42 16.13 -4.46 -6.39
CA GLU A 42 17.05 -4.11 -7.47
C GLU A 42 16.52 -2.96 -8.34
N GLN A 43 15.22 -2.96 -8.65
CA GLN A 43 14.62 -1.94 -9.51
C GLN A 43 14.18 -0.68 -8.76
N TYR A 44 13.68 -0.83 -7.55
CA TYR A 44 12.96 0.20 -6.81
C TYR A 44 13.46 0.40 -5.38
N GLY A 45 14.56 -0.24 -4.96
CA GLY A 45 15.04 -0.21 -3.57
C GLY A 45 15.31 1.21 -3.05
N ALA A 46 15.79 2.10 -3.92
CA ALA A 46 16.02 3.50 -3.58
C ALA A 46 14.74 4.36 -3.42
N ALA A 47 13.57 3.81 -3.76
CA ALA A 47 12.30 4.52 -3.61
C ALA A 47 11.97 4.70 -2.12
N THR A 48 11.63 5.92 -1.74
CA THR A 48 11.23 6.28 -0.38
C THR A 48 9.72 6.17 -0.23
N LEU A 49 9.29 5.64 0.92
CA LEU A 49 7.90 5.55 1.32
C LEU A 49 7.69 6.42 2.55
N GLU A 50 6.68 7.27 2.49
CA GLU A 50 6.36 8.21 3.55
C GLU A 50 5.22 7.65 4.40
N ALA A 51 5.49 7.33 5.66
CA ALA A 51 4.51 6.96 6.66
C ALA A 51 4.28 8.13 7.63
N GLU A 52 3.25 8.03 8.47
CA GLU A 52 2.90 9.12 9.40
C GLU A 52 4.05 9.55 10.33
N THR A 53 4.90 8.60 10.72
CA THR A 53 5.96 8.82 11.72
C THR A 53 7.38 8.67 11.17
N THR A 54 7.53 8.12 9.96
CA THR A 54 8.84 7.78 9.41
C THR A 54 8.85 7.80 7.88
N THR A 55 10.03 7.99 7.31
CA THR A 55 10.28 7.81 5.88
C THR A 55 11.32 6.72 5.72
N GLU A 56 10.93 5.63 5.07
CA GLU A 56 11.76 4.41 4.92
C GLU A 56 11.99 4.11 3.45
N ARG A 57 13.11 3.45 3.13
CA ARG A 57 13.39 3.00 1.75
C ARG A 57 12.84 1.61 1.52
N LEU A 58 12.40 1.33 0.29
CA LEU A 58 11.87 0.02 -0.08
C LEU A 58 12.88 -1.10 0.18
N ASP A 59 14.18 -0.86 -0.07
CA ASP A 59 15.23 -1.84 0.23
C ASP A 59 15.25 -2.25 1.70
N SER A 60 15.12 -1.27 2.60
CA SER A 60 15.19 -1.49 4.03
C SER A 60 13.94 -2.20 4.55
N LEU A 61 12.77 -1.93 3.96
CA LEU A 61 11.50 -2.58 4.33
C LEU A 61 11.40 -4.04 3.86
N LEU A 62 12.09 -4.39 2.78
CA LEU A 62 12.08 -5.74 2.20
C LEU A 62 13.35 -6.55 2.52
N GLU A 63 14.26 -5.98 3.32
CA GLU A 63 15.47 -6.67 3.77
C GLU A 63 15.12 -7.94 4.57
N GLY A 64 15.80 -9.05 4.27
CA GLY A 64 15.54 -10.37 4.86
C GLY A 64 14.33 -11.11 4.24
N ARG A 65 13.65 -10.50 3.25
CA ARG A 65 12.51 -11.09 2.54
C ARG A 65 12.80 -11.34 1.06
N GLU A 66 14.06 -11.29 0.62
CA GLU A 66 14.48 -11.34 -0.78
C GLU A 66 13.87 -12.50 -1.60
N GLU A 67 13.72 -13.66 -0.97
CA GLU A 67 13.15 -14.88 -1.59
C GLU A 67 11.61 -14.87 -1.65
N THR A 68 10.95 -13.90 -1.01
CA THR A 68 9.50 -13.76 -1.01
C THR A 68 9.03 -13.38 -2.40
N GLN A 69 8.07 -14.14 -2.93
CA GLN A 69 7.45 -13.87 -4.22
C GLN A 69 6.09 -13.20 -4.02
N PHE A 70 5.91 -12.07 -4.69
CA PHE A 70 4.66 -11.36 -4.77
C PHE A 70 3.94 -11.68 -6.08
N ARG A 71 2.63 -11.86 -6.01
CA ARG A 71 1.76 -12.17 -7.15
C ARG A 71 1.05 -10.97 -7.74
N ASP A 72 0.98 -9.89 -6.97
CA ASP A 72 0.30 -8.67 -7.35
C ASP A 72 0.79 -7.50 -6.49
N PRO A 73 0.51 -6.24 -6.89
CA PRO A 73 0.98 -5.07 -6.15
C PRO A 73 0.35 -4.92 -4.76
N ALA A 74 -0.79 -5.57 -4.48
CA ALA A 74 -1.40 -5.51 -3.16
C ALA A 74 -0.55 -6.30 -2.14
N GLU A 75 -0.06 -7.49 -2.49
CA GLU A 75 0.84 -8.26 -1.61
C GLU A 75 2.13 -7.48 -1.28
N VAL A 76 2.68 -6.70 -2.22
CA VAL A 76 3.85 -5.83 -1.96
C VAL A 76 3.51 -4.75 -0.94
N ARG A 77 2.34 -4.10 -1.09
CA ARG A 77 1.87 -3.08 -0.14
C ARG A 77 1.68 -3.68 1.25
N GLU A 78 1.08 -4.86 1.35
CA GLU A 78 0.89 -5.55 2.62
C GLU A 78 2.23 -5.84 3.30
N ALA A 79 3.22 -6.34 2.57
CA ALA A 79 4.56 -6.57 3.13
C ALA A 79 5.23 -5.30 3.65
N VAL A 80 5.04 -4.16 2.96
CA VAL A 80 5.52 -2.85 3.40
C VAL A 80 4.81 -2.39 4.68
N LEU A 81 3.49 -2.53 4.74
CA LEU A 81 2.70 -2.15 5.91
C LEU A 81 3.06 -3.00 7.14
N ASP A 82 3.22 -4.30 6.94
CA ASP A 82 3.68 -5.24 7.95
C ASP A 82 5.09 -4.89 8.47
N ALA A 83 6.03 -4.57 7.57
CA ALA A 83 7.37 -4.13 7.97
C ALA A 83 7.36 -2.83 8.80
N LEU A 84 6.44 -1.93 8.51
CA LEU A 84 6.24 -0.68 9.25
C LEU A 84 5.40 -0.85 10.54
N GLY A 85 4.90 -2.07 10.81
CA GLY A 85 4.10 -2.37 11.99
C GLY A 85 2.63 -1.93 11.90
N TYR A 86 2.14 -1.58 10.71
CA TYR A 86 0.71 -1.40 10.44
C TYR A 86 0.06 -2.77 10.27
N ALA A 87 -0.04 -3.53 11.36
CA ALA A 87 -0.86 -4.74 11.40
C ALA A 87 -2.34 -4.32 11.30
N ASP A 88 -2.96 -4.72 10.19
CA ASP A 88 -4.30 -4.39 9.70
C ASP A 88 -5.38 -4.25 10.79
N ASP A 89 -5.86 -3.03 11.03
CA ASP A 89 -7.23 -2.77 11.52
C ASP A 89 -8.03 -1.91 10.53
N SER A 90 -7.44 -1.55 9.39
CA SER A 90 -8.07 -0.67 8.41
C SER A 90 -8.02 -1.29 7.01
N PRO A 91 -9.13 -1.90 6.55
CA PRO A 91 -9.20 -2.53 5.24
C PRO A 91 -9.26 -1.45 4.16
N ALA A 92 -8.10 -0.96 3.72
CA ALA A 92 -8.06 -0.30 2.42
C ALA A 92 -8.43 -1.35 1.35
N PRO A 93 -9.35 -1.05 0.41
CA PRO A 93 -9.80 -2.04 -0.55
C PRO A 93 -8.63 -2.45 -1.45
N ALA A 94 -8.19 -3.71 -1.34
CA ALA A 94 -7.16 -4.32 -2.20
C ALA A 94 -7.46 -4.15 -3.71
N ASP A 95 -8.73 -3.92 -4.06
CA ASP A 95 -9.18 -3.56 -5.42
C ASP A 95 -8.51 -2.29 -5.96
N GLU A 96 -8.14 -1.30 -5.13
CA GLU A 96 -7.49 -0.06 -5.60
C GLU A 96 -6.08 -0.33 -6.18
N TRP A 97 -5.37 -1.28 -5.57
CA TRP A 97 -4.01 -1.64 -5.95
C TRP A 97 -4.01 -2.60 -7.15
N THR A 98 -5.02 -3.45 -7.27
CA THR A 98 -5.09 -4.47 -8.33
C THR A 98 -5.87 -4.02 -9.58
N ARG A 99 -6.85 -3.10 -9.48
CA ARG A 99 -7.60 -2.61 -10.65
C ARG A 99 -6.93 -1.40 -11.27
N LEU A 100 -6.30 -1.53 -12.45
CA LEU A 100 -6.06 -0.38 -13.32
C LEU A 100 -7.41 0.19 -13.79
N PRO A 101 -7.71 1.50 -13.59
CA PRO A 101 -8.86 2.10 -14.26
C PRO A 101 -8.66 1.93 -15.77
N ARG A 102 -9.63 1.30 -16.43
CA ARG A 102 -9.67 1.09 -17.88
C ARG A 102 -9.80 2.41 -18.63
#